data_AF-A0ABD5M2B2-F1
#
_entry.id   AF-A0ABD5M2B2-F1
#
_cell.length_a   1.000
_cell.length_b   1.000
_cell.length_c   1.000
_cell.angle_alpha   90.00
_cell.angle_beta   90.00
_cell.angle_gamma   90.00
#
_symmetry.space_group_name_H-M   'P 1'
#
loop_
_entity.id
_entity.type
_entity.pdbx_description
1 polymer ?
#
loop_
_entity_poly.entity_id
_entity_poly.type
_entity_poly.pdbx_seq_one_letter_code
_entity_poly.pdbx_strand_id
1 'polypeptide(L)'
;MTLMLDVARVAAATNILLLLVLVGIWGRNYREIRSKHTLGSAVFALLLLAENALALFYYLDPPQMSAPAVRAMMYLQILEFAAIALLVYVTWD
;
A
#
# COMPACT_ATOMS: atom_id res chain seq x y z
N MET A 1 -15.18 -4.27 -16.78
CA MET A 1 -13.72 -4.51 -16.68
C MET A 1 -13.01 -3.25 -16.25
N THR A 2 -13.26 -2.11 -16.89
CA THR A 2 -12.71 -0.79 -16.55
C THR A 2 -12.98 -0.37 -15.11
N LEU A 3 -14.23 -0.44 -14.64
CA LEU A 3 -14.59 -0.01 -13.28
C LEU A 3 -13.78 -0.71 -12.17
N MET A 4 -13.60 -2.04 -12.27
CA MET A 4 -12.86 -2.81 -11.26
C MET A 4 -11.38 -2.42 -11.24
N LEU A 5 -10.82 -2.16 -12.42
CA LEU A 5 -9.45 -1.73 -12.59
C LEU A 5 -9.26 -0.29 -12.09
N ASP A 6 -10.23 0.60 -12.33
CA ASP A 6 -10.20 1.97 -11.81
C ASP A 6 -10.27 2.00 -10.28
N VAL A 7 -11.11 1.15 -9.67
CA VAL A 7 -11.12 0.96 -8.21
C VAL A 7 -9.77 0.46 -7.71
N ALA A 8 -9.17 -0.52 -8.38
CA ALA A 8 -7.85 -1.03 -8.01
C ALA A 8 -6.75 0.05 -8.14
N ARG A 9 -6.79 0.90 -9.17
CA ARG A 9 -5.88 2.04 -9.35
C ARG A 9 -6.00 3.04 -8.21
N VAL A 10 -7.22 3.45 -7.88
CA VAL A 10 -7.47 4.42 -6.80
C VAL A 10 -7.04 3.85 -5.45
N ALA A 11 -7.36 2.58 -5.18
CA ALA A 11 -6.92 1.90 -3.96
C ALA A 11 -5.39 1.82 -3.87
N ALA A 12 -4.71 1.42 -4.95
CA ALA A 12 -3.24 1.35 -4.99
C ALA A 12 -2.58 2.71 -4.79
N ALA A 13 -3.08 3.75 -5.47
CA ALA A 13 -2.60 5.12 -5.28
C ALA A 13 -2.79 5.59 -3.84
N THR A 14 -3.93 5.26 -3.22
CA THR A 14 -4.21 5.62 -1.83
C THR A 14 -3.29 4.88 -0.86
N ASN A 15 -3.05 3.57 -1.08
CA ASN A 15 -2.10 2.77 -0.30
C ASN A 15 -0.70 3.38 -0.34
N ILE A 16 -0.22 3.77 -1.53
CA ILE A 16 1.07 4.45 -1.71
C ILE A 16 1.15 5.71 -0.84
N LEU A 17 0.13 6.56 -0.86
CA LEU A 17 0.11 7.80 -0.07
C LEU A 17 0.16 7.50 1.44
N LEU A 18 -0.63 6.55 1.92
CA LEU A 18 -0.64 6.17 3.34
C LEU A 18 0.69 5.53 3.77
N LEU A 19 1.29 4.71 2.92
CA LEU A 19 2.58 4.08 3.19
C LEU A 19 3.71 5.11 3.24
N LEU A 20 3.68 6.13 2.38
CA LEU A 20 4.62 7.26 2.47
C LEU A 20 4.52 7.99 3.83
N VAL A 21 3.29 8.17 4.34
CA VAL A 21 3.07 8.73 5.69
C VAL A 21 3.68 7.83 6.76
N LEU A 22 3.40 6.52 6.74
CA LEU A 22 3.95 5.56 7.72
C LEU A 22 5.48 5.50 7.70
N VAL A 23 6.08 5.44 6.50
CA VAL A 23 7.54 5.47 6.33
C VAL A 23 8.12 6.77 6.90
N GLY A 24 7.45 7.90 6.70
CA GLY A 24 7.83 9.18 7.30
C GLY A 24 7.82 9.15 8.83
N ILE A 25 6.72 8.66 9.43
CA ILE A 25 6.56 8.58 10.89
C ILE A 25 7.58 7.63 11.49
N TRP A 26 7.66 6.39 11.00
CA TRP A 26 8.59 5.40 11.55
C TRP A 26 10.04 5.74 11.25
N GLY A 27 10.34 6.37 10.11
CA GLY A 27 11.67 6.89 9.80
C GLY A 27 12.12 7.95 10.81
N ARG A 28 11.23 8.88 11.18
CA ARG A 28 11.49 9.85 12.25
C ARG A 28 11.67 9.15 13.60
N ASN A 29 10.74 8.29 13.99
CA ASN A 29 10.78 7.59 15.28
C ASN A 29 12.02 6.71 15.41
N TYR A 30 12.50 6.11 14.32
CA TYR A 30 13.74 5.33 14.32
C TYR A 30 14.96 6.20 14.61
N ARG A 31 15.01 7.44 14.09
CA ARG A 31 16.11 8.37 14.37
C ARG A 31 16.15 8.79 15.84
N GLU A 32 15.01 8.85 16.50
CA GLU A 32 14.87 9.26 17.90
C GLU A 32 15.08 8.08 18.87
N ILE A 33 14.41 6.95 18.65
CA ILE A 33 14.33 5.83 19.60
C ILE A 33 15.29 4.68 19.24
N ARG A 34 15.67 4.54 17.96
CA ARG A 34 16.53 3.46 17.43
C ARG A 34 16.07 2.04 17.77
N SER A 35 14.77 1.83 17.90
CA SER A 35 14.19 0.51 18.17
C SER A 35 14.22 -0.40 16.94
N LYS A 36 14.53 -1.68 17.15
CA LYS A 36 14.45 -2.72 16.11
C LYS A 36 13.03 -2.90 15.58
N HIS A 37 12.02 -2.71 16.44
CA HIS A 37 10.62 -2.82 16.02
C HIS A 37 10.26 -1.72 15.03
N THR A 38 10.61 -0.47 15.32
CA THR A 38 10.37 0.68 14.42
C THR A 38 11.10 0.53 13.09
N LEU A 39 12.34 0.02 13.12
CA LEU A 39 13.07 -0.30 11.89
C LEU A 39 12.35 -1.38 11.06
N GLY A 40 11.91 -2.45 11.72
CA GLY A 40 11.14 -3.53 11.09
C GLY A 40 9.86 -3.01 10.43
N SER A 41 9.09 -2.17 11.13
CA SER A 41 7.89 -1.53 10.60
C SER A 41 8.20 -0.62 9.40
N ALA A 42 9.26 0.21 9.48
CA ALA A 42 9.67 1.09 8.38
C ALA A 42 10.08 0.30 7.13
N VAL A 43 10.88 -0.77 7.29
CA VAL A 43 11.28 -1.64 6.18
C VAL A 43 10.07 -2.37 5.60
N PHE A 44 9.17 -2.86 6.45
CA PHE A 44 7.93 -3.49 6.01
C PHE A 44 7.09 -2.54 5.15
N ALA A 45 6.86 -1.29 5.60
CA ALA A 45 6.11 -0.31 4.80
C ALA A 45 6.84 0.07 3.51
N LEU A 46 8.18 0.13 3.49
CA LEU A 46 8.94 0.38 2.26
C LEU A 46 8.78 -0.74 1.23
N LEU A 47 8.79 -2.01 1.67
CA LEU A 47 8.57 -3.15 0.79
C LEU A 47 7.15 -3.13 0.23
N LEU A 48 6.16 -2.90 1.10
CA LEU A 48 4.76 -2.80 0.69
C LEU A 48 4.52 -1.61 -0.25
N LEU A 49 5.22 -0.50 -0.04
CA LEU A 49 5.19 0.68 -0.93
C LEU A 49 5.72 0.32 -2.31
N ALA A 50 6.82 -0.43 -2.40
CA ALA A 50 7.36 -0.90 -3.67
C ALA A 50 6.39 -1.86 -4.38
N GLU A 51 5.73 -2.75 -3.64
CA GLU A 51 4.70 -3.65 -4.17
C GLU A 51 3.51 -2.87 -4.75
N ASN A 52 2.98 -1.88 -4.02
CA ASN A 52 1.87 -1.04 -4.50
C ASN A 52 2.27 -0.18 -5.70
N ALA A 53 3.49 0.36 -5.72
CA ALA A 53 4.00 1.12 -6.85
C ALA A 53 4.10 0.25 -8.11
N LEU A 54 4.58 -0.99 -7.96
CA LEU A 54 4.63 -1.96 -9.04
C LEU A 54 3.22 -2.36 -9.52
N ALA A 55 2.29 -2.60 -8.58
CA ALA A 55 0.90 -2.89 -8.90
C ALA A 55 0.25 -1.75 -9.68
N LEU A 56 0.39 -0.51 -9.21
CA LEU A 56 -0.14 0.67 -9.88
C LEU A 56 0.46 0.84 -11.28
N PHE A 57 1.77 0.63 -11.44
CA PHE A 57 2.43 0.66 -12.75
C PHE A 57 1.76 -0.31 -13.74
N TYR A 58 1.52 -1.56 -13.34
CA TYR A 58 0.79 -2.53 -14.17
C TYR A 58 -0.69 -2.19 -14.35
N TYR A 59 -1.32 -1.50 -13.41
CA TYR A 59 -2.72 -1.10 -13.59
C TYR A 59 -2.86 0.04 -14.60
N LEU A 60 -1.85 0.88 -14.79
CA LEU A 60 -1.89 1.97 -15.79
C LEU A 60 -1.94 1.43 -17.21
N ASP A 61 -1.14 0.40 -17.51
CA ASP A 61 -1.15 -0.32 -18.79
C ASP A 61 -1.31 -1.83 -18.55
N PRO A 62 -2.56 -2.28 -18.29
CA PRO A 62 -2.79 -3.65 -17.87
C PRO A 62 -2.65 -4.63 -19.06
N PRO A 63 -1.89 -5.73 -18.89
CA PRO A 63 -1.87 -6.79 -19.89
C PRO A 63 -3.26 -7.43 -20.00
N GLN A 64 -3.44 -8.27 -21.03
CA GLN A 64 -4.71 -8.95 -21.25
C GLN A 64 -4.98 -9.94 -20.11
N MET A 65 -5.94 -9.61 -19.25
CA MET A 65 -6.28 -10.35 -18.04
C MET A 65 -7.73 -10.81 -18.06
N SER A 66 -7.99 -11.97 -17.45
CA SER A 66 -9.35 -12.48 -17.29
C SER A 66 -10.15 -11.64 -16.28
N ALA A 67 -11.48 -11.59 -16.43
CA ALA A 67 -12.33 -10.88 -15.50
C ALA A 67 -12.22 -11.31 -14.02
N PRO A 68 -12.06 -12.61 -13.72
CA PRO A 68 -11.80 -13.06 -12.35
C PRO A 68 -10.47 -12.54 -11.79
N ALA A 69 -9.41 -12.48 -12.59
CA ALA A 69 -8.10 -12.01 -12.16
C ALA A 69 -8.16 -10.52 -11.75
N VAL A 70 -8.74 -9.67 -12.59
CA VAL A 70 -8.91 -8.23 -12.30
C VAL A 70 -9.75 -8.04 -11.03
N ARG A 71 -10.78 -8.85 -10.83
CA ARG A 71 -11.62 -8.79 -9.62
C ARG A 71 -10.84 -9.19 -8.36
N ALA A 72 -10.01 -10.23 -8.43
CA ALA A 72 -9.18 -10.64 -7.31
C ALA A 72 -8.17 -9.55 -6.93
N MET A 73 -7.51 -8.94 -7.92
CA MET A 73 -6.55 -7.84 -7.71
C MET A 73 -7.21 -6.63 -7.05
N MET A 74 -8.42 -6.26 -7.49
CA MET A 74 -9.21 -5.20 -6.85
C MET A 74 -9.48 -5.51 -5.37
N TYR A 75 -9.88 -6.74 -5.03
CA TYR A 75 -10.13 -7.11 -3.63
C TYR A 75 -8.85 -7.09 -2.79
N LEU A 76 -7.72 -7.55 -3.33
CA LEU A 76 -6.43 -7.47 -2.65
C LEU A 76 -6.09 -6.01 -2.32
N GLN A 77 -6.25 -5.10 -3.27
CA GLN A 77 -5.96 -3.68 -3.06
C GLN A 77 -6.85 -3.03 -1.99
N ILE A 78 -8.13 -3.41 -1.94
CA ILE A 78 -9.09 -2.90 -0.96
C ILE A 78 -8.77 -3.44 0.45
N LEU A 79 -8.45 -4.73 0.56
CA LEU A 79 -8.08 -5.33 1.85
C LEU A 79 -6.78 -4.72 2.38
N GLU A 80 -5.81 -4.52 1.48
CA GLU A 80 -4.56 -3.86 1.81
C GLU A 80 -4.78 -2.41 2.24
N PHE A 81 -5.65 -1.66 1.55
CA PHE A 81 -6.05 -0.32 1.98
C PHE A 81 -6.62 -0.31 3.39
N ALA A 82 -7.53 -1.23 3.71
CA ALA A 82 -8.10 -1.33 5.04
C ALA A 82 -7.02 -1.62 6.10
N ALA A 83 -6.09 -2.53 5.79
CA ALA A 83 -4.97 -2.87 6.68
C ALA A 83 -4.03 -1.68 6.91
N ILE A 84 -3.64 -0.96 5.85
CA ILE A 84 -2.75 0.21 5.95
C ILE A 84 -3.45 1.36 6.66
N ALA A 85 -4.73 1.62 6.37
CA ALA A 85 -5.51 2.64 7.06
C ALA A 85 -5.60 2.37 8.56
N LEU A 86 -5.80 1.11 8.97
CA LEU A 86 -5.74 0.70 10.37
C LEU A 86 -4.35 0.94 10.97
N LEU A 87 -3.28 0.60 10.25
CA LEU A 87 -1.91 0.86 10.71
C LEU A 87 -1.63 2.35 10.89
N VAL A 88 -2.09 3.21 9.97
CA VAL A 88 -1.99 4.67 10.10
C VAL A 88 -2.75 5.14 11.33
N TYR A 89 -4.00 4.69 11.52
CA TYR A 89 -4.81 5.05 12.67
C TYR A 89 -4.12 4.73 14.00
N VAL A 90 -3.60 3.50 14.15
CA VAL A 90 -2.91 3.07 15.38
C VAL A 90 -1.53 3.72 15.55
N THR A 91 -0.90 4.17 14.47
CA THR A 91 0.40 4.86 14.53
C THR A 91 0.27 6.35 14.85
N TRP A 92 -0.89 6.94 14.55
CA TRP A 92 -1.16 8.36 14.79
C TRP A 92 -1.50 8.66 16.26
N ASP A 93 -2.05 7.68 16.97
CA ASP A 93 -2.36 7.73 18.41
C ASP A 93 -1.08 7.68 19.27
#